data_AF-A0A5J5ED32-F1
#
_entry.id   AF-A0A5J5ED32-F1
#
_cell.length_a   1.000
_cell.length_b   1.000
_cell.length_c   1.000
_cell.angle_alpha   90.00
_cell.angle_beta   90.00
_cell.angle_gamma   90.00
#
_symmetry.space_group_name_H-M   'P 1'
#
loop_
_entity.id
_entity.type
_entity.pdbx_description
1 polymer ?
#
loop_
_entity_poly.entity_id
_entity_poly.type
_entity_poly.pdbx_seq_one_letter_code
_entity_poly.pdbx_strand_id
1 'polypeptide(L)'
;MAKKDEVVEKAGLVCLNVRLLRIVPQIKLGCVFDVYLAIGLLPNRIVIFGDESSAIPSADTRRRGNGPSPNWAASLCQNLYASCDSFAPLASAQGFVGSVIDNVVSNTSSPDLRDQVDRWIEFEMKARNNGFGPERSSLFALLFGTNDMWKFSYMDRKDASSAVEASLDSMFDHIGRVARHWANPPQVLVPTAIDVYALSGKVCALGGHALMLKLAGRWTKYRLQNDTAGEALKTSVFTRRKWNEGLEKKGKILEGRKSDALGCWPVVYGNPEKRGERWLARCQRHMFEGKWDTVDSMHLGAREHEIMAEEAVKYLL
;
A
#
# COMPACT_ATOMS: atom_id res chain seq x y z
N MET A 1 -48.34 25.00 4.19
CA MET A 1 -47.79 24.31 5.37
C MET A 1 -46.85 23.22 4.87
N ALA A 2 -45.54 23.41 4.98
CA ALA A 2 -44.53 22.43 4.59
C ALA A 2 -43.60 22.19 5.79
N LYS A 3 -43.47 20.92 6.21
CA LYS A 3 -42.61 20.50 7.31
C LYS A 3 -41.15 20.58 6.86
N LYS A 4 -40.32 21.29 7.64
CA LYS A 4 -38.86 21.17 7.61
C LYS A 4 -38.50 20.04 8.58
N ASP A 5 -37.95 18.95 8.06
CA ASP A 5 -37.27 17.96 8.88
C ASP A 5 -35.79 18.37 8.98
N GLU A 6 -35.41 18.82 10.17
CA GLU A 6 -34.04 19.17 10.54
C GLU A 6 -33.42 17.94 11.22
N VAL A 7 -32.55 17.23 10.49
CA VAL A 7 -31.77 16.13 11.06
C VAL A 7 -30.55 16.72 11.76
N VAL A 8 -30.65 16.83 13.08
CA VAL A 8 -29.53 17.14 13.98
C VAL A 8 -28.75 15.85 14.24
N GLU A 9 -27.60 15.70 13.59
CA GLU A 9 -26.67 14.60 13.88
C GLU A 9 -25.86 14.94 15.15
N LYS A 10 -26.29 14.38 16.28
CA LYS A 10 -25.55 14.44 17.55
C LYS A 10 -24.38 13.45 17.51
N ALA A 11 -23.15 13.96 17.57
CA ALA A 11 -21.97 13.16 17.87
C ALA A 11 -22.02 12.70 19.34
N GLY A 12 -22.52 11.48 19.56
CA GLY A 12 -22.44 10.79 20.84
C GLY A 12 -21.07 10.14 20.99
N LEU A 13 -20.30 10.61 21.98
CA LEU A 13 -19.11 9.93 22.47
C LEU A 13 -19.57 8.67 23.22
N VAL A 14 -19.37 7.49 22.64
CA VAL A 14 -19.58 6.20 23.32
C VAL A 14 -18.22 5.54 23.51
N CYS A 15 -17.68 5.68 24.71
CA CYS A 15 -16.68 4.76 25.24
C CYS A 15 -17.39 3.47 25.62
N LEU A 16 -17.00 2.29 25.11
CA LEU A 16 -17.12 1.04 25.86
C LEU A 16 -16.30 -0.13 25.28
N ASN A 17 -15.50 -0.73 26.18
CA ASN A 17 -15.16 -2.15 26.38
C ASN A 17 -15.08 -3.13 25.20
N VAL A 18 -13.96 -3.88 25.11
CA VAL A 18 -13.88 -5.37 24.98
C VAL A 18 -12.45 -5.80 25.34
N ARG A 19 -12.21 -6.48 26.49
CA ARG A 19 -12.14 -7.95 26.73
C ARG A 19 -11.08 -8.70 25.88
N LEU A 20 -10.00 -9.11 26.55
CA LEU A 20 -8.99 -10.04 26.03
C LEU A 20 -9.50 -11.48 26.23
N LEU A 21 -9.81 -12.19 25.16
CA LEU A 21 -10.01 -13.64 25.20
C LEU A 21 -8.69 -14.31 24.83
N ARG A 22 -7.98 -14.77 25.85
CA ARG A 22 -6.88 -15.73 25.72
C ARG A 22 -7.47 -17.08 26.06
N ILE A 23 -7.62 -17.96 25.07
CA ILE A 23 -7.94 -19.37 25.29
C ILE A 23 -6.83 -20.20 24.68
N VAL A 24 -6.08 -20.86 25.57
CA VAL A 24 -5.33 -22.11 25.37
C VAL A 24 -5.46 -22.81 26.72
N PRO A 25 -5.93 -24.07 26.84
CA PRO A 25 -5.11 -25.20 26.41
C PRO A 25 -5.75 -26.55 25.96
N GLN A 26 -4.97 -27.26 25.13
CA GLN A 26 -4.63 -28.72 25.08
C GLN A 26 -5.56 -29.82 24.45
N ILE A 27 -5.08 -30.34 23.30
CA ILE A 27 -4.87 -31.75 22.83
C ILE A 27 -6.06 -32.75 22.62
N LYS A 28 -6.25 -33.29 21.37
CA LYS A 28 -5.99 -34.71 20.93
C LYS A 28 -6.49 -35.05 19.49
N LEU A 29 -5.50 -35.33 18.63
CA LEU A 29 -5.39 -36.27 17.49
C LEU A 29 -6.54 -36.45 16.48
N GLY A 30 -6.24 -36.11 15.22
CA GLY A 30 -6.87 -36.64 14.01
C GLY A 30 -6.79 -35.65 12.85
N CYS A 31 -5.76 -35.78 12.01
CA CYS A 31 -5.37 -34.92 10.89
C CYS A 31 -4.49 -33.70 11.25
N VAL A 32 -3.22 -33.82 10.87
CA VAL A 32 -2.16 -32.81 10.88
C VAL A 32 -2.56 -31.68 9.94
N PHE A 33 -2.78 -30.48 10.47
CA PHE A 33 -2.73 -29.25 9.69
C PHE A 33 -1.92 -28.23 10.48
N ASP A 34 -0.71 -28.01 9.99
CA ASP A 34 0.21 -26.98 10.44
C ASP A 34 -0.46 -25.62 10.30
N VAL A 35 -0.90 -25.08 11.44
CA VAL A 35 -1.06 -23.64 11.59
C VAL A 35 0.35 -23.09 11.62
N TYR A 36 0.93 -22.83 10.44
CA TYR A 36 2.11 -22.00 10.31
C TYR A 36 1.72 -20.58 10.71
N LEU A 37 1.71 -20.36 12.01
CA LEU A 37 2.12 -19.11 12.58
C LEU A 37 3.36 -18.68 11.79
N ALA A 38 3.36 -17.51 11.15
CA ALA A 38 4.57 -16.93 10.54
C ALA A 38 5.64 -16.57 11.60
N ILE A 39 5.62 -17.27 12.74
CA ILE A 39 6.56 -17.19 13.85
C ILE A 39 7.56 -18.32 13.61
N GLY A 40 8.70 -17.96 13.03
CA GLY A 40 9.83 -18.88 13.02
C GLY A 40 11.04 -18.39 12.24
N LEU A 41 10.84 -17.86 11.04
CA LEU A 41 11.96 -17.47 10.18
C LEU A 41 11.64 -16.16 9.47
N LEU A 42 12.51 -15.17 9.69
CA LEU A 42 12.53 -13.95 8.90
C LEU A 42 12.72 -14.31 7.42
N PRO A 43 12.10 -13.57 6.49
CA PRO A 43 12.29 -13.83 5.07
C PRO A 43 13.77 -13.60 4.71
N ASN A 44 14.36 -14.52 3.96
CA ASN A 44 15.70 -14.33 3.41
C ASN A 44 15.68 -13.40 2.19
N ARG A 45 14.50 -13.26 1.57
CA ARG A 45 14.28 -12.50 0.35
C ARG A 45 12.97 -11.75 0.41
N ILE A 46 12.95 -10.53 -0.12
CA ILE A 46 11.74 -9.75 -0.33
C ILE A 46 11.61 -9.44 -1.82
N VAL A 47 10.49 -9.86 -2.41
CA VAL A 47 10.12 -9.54 -3.78
C VAL A 47 9.16 -8.34 -3.72
N ILE A 48 9.53 -7.23 -4.35
CA ILE A 48 8.79 -5.97 -4.22
C ILE A 48 8.09 -5.65 -5.54
N PHE A 49 6.77 -5.48 -5.45
CA PHE A 49 5.95 -4.88 -6.49
C PHE A 49 5.39 -3.56 -5.98
N GLY A 50 5.25 -2.58 -6.86
CA GLY A 50 4.70 -1.30 -6.45
C GLY A 50 4.88 -0.20 -7.47
N ASP A 51 4.66 1.01 -7.01
CA ASP A 51 4.96 2.22 -7.75
C ASP A 51 6.40 2.71 -7.49
N GLU A 52 6.73 3.88 -8.02
CA GLU A 52 8.00 4.56 -7.87
C GLU A 52 8.41 4.76 -6.40
N SER A 53 7.46 4.82 -5.46
CA SER A 53 7.72 4.92 -4.02
C SER A 53 8.28 3.62 -3.43
N SER A 54 8.26 2.52 -4.19
CA SER A 54 8.74 1.19 -3.79
C SER A 54 9.97 0.73 -4.58
N ALA A 55 10.38 1.51 -5.58
CA ALA A 55 11.47 1.15 -6.48
C ALA A 55 12.82 1.22 -5.78
N ILE A 56 13.57 0.11 -5.79
CA ILE A 56 14.89 0.05 -5.18
C ILE A 56 15.94 0.29 -6.27
N PRO A 57 16.70 1.41 -6.24
CA PRO A 57 17.77 1.62 -7.21
C PRO A 57 18.89 0.59 -7.04
N SER A 58 19.54 0.24 -8.15
CA SER A 58 20.68 -0.66 -8.18
C SER A 58 21.81 -0.18 -7.24
N ALA A 59 22.65 -1.11 -6.79
CA ALA A 59 23.76 -0.80 -5.89
C ALA A 59 24.72 0.26 -6.47
N ASP A 60 24.94 0.25 -7.78
CA ASP A 60 25.81 1.21 -8.47
C ASP A 60 25.27 2.64 -8.42
N THR A 61 23.95 2.80 -8.56
CA THR A 61 23.29 4.11 -8.42
C THR A 61 23.46 4.67 -7.01
N ARG A 62 23.38 3.83 -5.98
CA ARG A 62 23.55 4.26 -4.58
C ARG A 62 24.99 4.64 -4.24
N ARG A 63 25.98 3.88 -4.75
CA ARG A 63 27.41 4.12 -4.47
C ARG A 63 27.90 5.50 -4.93
N ARG A 64 27.24 6.09 -5.93
CA ARG A 64 27.61 7.42 -6.45
C ARG A 64 27.22 8.58 -5.51
N GLY A 65 26.66 8.31 -4.32
CA GLY A 65 26.32 9.34 -3.32
C GLY A 65 25.17 10.26 -3.71
N ASN A 66 24.71 10.19 -4.96
CA ASN A 66 23.62 10.98 -5.52
C ASN A 66 22.29 10.20 -5.58
N GLY A 67 22.22 9.05 -4.89
CA GLY A 67 21.00 8.26 -4.83
C GLY A 67 19.95 8.94 -3.94
N PRO A 68 18.65 8.83 -4.26
CA PRO A 68 17.60 9.29 -3.35
C PRO A 68 17.73 8.54 -2.01
N SER A 69 17.25 9.18 -0.94
CA SER A 69 17.16 8.54 0.38
C SER A 69 16.43 7.20 0.28
N PRO A 70 16.75 6.21 1.14
CA PRO A 70 16.07 4.92 1.13
C PRO A 70 14.55 5.09 1.24
N ASN A 71 13.81 4.45 0.33
CA ASN A 71 12.37 4.35 0.45
C ASN A 71 11.96 3.20 1.38
N TRP A 72 10.66 3.04 1.62
CA TRP A 72 10.15 2.08 2.61
C TRP A 72 10.58 0.65 2.29
N ALA A 73 10.61 0.29 1.00
CA ALA A 73 11.02 -1.05 0.57
C ALA A 73 12.50 -1.28 0.89
N ALA A 74 13.37 -0.32 0.55
CA ALA A 74 14.80 -0.41 0.88
C ALA A 74 15.04 -0.47 2.40
N SER A 75 14.32 0.33 3.19
CA SER A 75 14.40 0.29 4.66
C SER A 75 13.88 -1.03 5.22
N LEU A 76 12.82 -1.62 4.64
CA LEU A 76 12.28 -2.91 5.05
C LEU A 76 13.31 -4.03 4.83
N CYS A 77 13.95 -4.05 3.65
CA CYS A 77 15.05 -4.98 3.34
C CYS A 77 16.17 -4.91 4.37
N GLN A 78 16.59 -3.69 4.70
CA GLN A 78 17.67 -3.45 5.65
C GLN A 78 17.30 -3.93 7.06
N ASN A 79 16.08 -3.62 7.53
CA ASN A 79 15.63 -3.96 8.88
C ASN A 79 15.41 -5.46 9.07
N LEU A 80 15.06 -6.19 8.02
CA LEU A 80 14.89 -7.64 8.05
C LEU A 80 16.16 -8.41 7.67
N TYR A 81 17.25 -7.72 7.32
CA TYR A 81 18.49 -8.32 6.78
C TYR A 81 18.24 -9.26 5.59
N ALA A 82 17.25 -8.91 4.76
CA ALA A 82 16.81 -9.72 3.64
C ALA A 82 17.40 -9.21 2.31
N SER A 83 17.65 -10.13 1.38
CA SER A 83 17.92 -9.79 -0.03
C SER A 83 16.65 -9.22 -0.68
N CYS A 84 16.78 -8.33 -1.66
CA CYS A 84 15.61 -7.69 -2.26
C CYS A 84 15.68 -7.59 -3.77
N ASP A 85 14.61 -8.06 -4.41
CA ASP A 85 14.38 -7.93 -5.84
C ASP A 85 13.17 -7.02 -6.06
N SER A 86 13.43 -5.82 -6.56
CA SER A 86 12.40 -4.83 -6.84
C SER A 86 12.03 -4.86 -8.32
N PHE A 87 10.76 -5.09 -8.59
CA PHE A 87 10.15 -5.02 -9.91
C PHE A 87 9.38 -3.70 -10.10
N ALA A 88 9.22 -2.91 -9.04
CA ALA A 88 8.65 -1.58 -9.09
C ALA A 88 9.48 -0.66 -10.02
N PRO A 89 8.83 0.17 -10.86
CA PRO A 89 9.51 1.00 -11.83
C PRO A 89 10.23 2.17 -11.15
N LEU A 90 11.45 2.47 -11.57
CA LEU A 90 12.13 3.70 -11.15
C LEU A 90 11.42 4.92 -11.74
N ALA A 91 11.37 6.02 -10.98
CA ALA A 91 10.89 7.29 -11.49
C ALA A 91 11.68 7.71 -12.74
N SER A 92 10.97 7.97 -13.85
CA SER A 92 11.60 8.36 -15.12
C SER A 92 11.96 9.84 -15.13
N ALA A 93 13.08 10.19 -15.77
CA ALA A 93 13.46 11.59 -15.97
C ALA A 93 12.54 12.33 -16.97
N GLN A 94 11.85 11.59 -17.85
CA GLN A 94 10.97 12.15 -18.90
C GLN A 94 9.54 12.46 -18.44
N GLY A 95 9.20 12.23 -17.17
CA GLY A 95 7.90 12.57 -16.63
C GLY A 95 7.35 11.53 -15.68
N PHE A 96 6.48 11.99 -14.80
CA PHE A 96 5.77 11.19 -13.82
C PHE A 96 4.74 10.31 -14.51
N VAL A 97 5.08 9.05 -14.71
CA VAL A 97 4.12 8.01 -15.04
C VAL A 97 4.18 7.00 -13.91
N GLY A 98 3.36 7.25 -12.89
CA GLY A 98 3.28 6.38 -11.73
C GLY A 98 2.70 5.02 -12.10
N SER A 99 3.13 3.97 -11.39
CA SER A 99 2.61 2.62 -11.63
C SER A 99 1.19 2.47 -11.08
N VAL A 100 0.33 1.79 -11.83
CA VAL A 100 -1.06 1.47 -11.44
C VAL A 100 -1.24 -0.05 -11.32
N ILE A 101 -2.33 -0.52 -10.73
CA ILE A 101 -2.60 -1.97 -10.75
C ILE A 101 -2.90 -2.46 -12.17
N ASP A 102 -3.70 -1.70 -12.92
CA ASP A 102 -4.17 -2.11 -14.24
C ASP A 102 -4.34 -0.89 -15.19
N ASN A 103 -3.65 -0.96 -16.32
CA ASN A 103 -3.74 0.04 -17.39
C ASN A 103 -4.90 -0.18 -18.35
N VAL A 104 -5.56 -1.33 -18.34
CA VAL A 104 -6.65 -1.65 -19.27
C VAL A 104 -7.76 -0.59 -19.20
N VAL A 105 -7.98 -0.03 -18.02
CA VAL A 105 -9.00 1.02 -17.79
C VAL A 105 -8.58 2.39 -18.35
N SER A 106 -7.28 2.69 -18.48
CA SER A 106 -6.79 4.03 -18.88
C SER A 106 -6.13 4.12 -20.25
N ASN A 107 -5.86 2.99 -20.92
CA ASN A 107 -5.10 2.96 -22.16
C ASN A 107 -3.78 3.76 -22.06
N THR A 108 -3.15 3.69 -20.89
CA THR A 108 -1.88 4.37 -20.57
C THR A 108 -0.72 3.41 -20.76
N SER A 109 0.44 3.92 -21.19
CA SER A 109 1.69 3.17 -21.21
C SER A 109 2.40 3.15 -19.85
N SER A 110 1.67 3.36 -18.76
CA SER A 110 2.26 3.30 -17.42
C SER A 110 2.73 1.88 -17.13
N PRO A 111 3.77 1.65 -16.35
CA PRO A 111 4.03 0.31 -15.84
C PRO A 111 2.85 -0.12 -14.97
N ASP A 112 2.40 -1.38 -15.06
CA ASP A 112 1.40 -1.93 -14.15
C ASP A 112 1.87 -3.17 -13.38
N LEU A 113 1.05 -3.61 -12.42
CA LEU A 113 1.34 -4.82 -11.64
C LEU A 113 1.44 -6.07 -12.54
N ARG A 114 0.70 -6.13 -13.64
CA ARG A 114 0.78 -7.25 -14.59
C ARG A 114 2.20 -7.38 -15.13
N ASP A 115 2.75 -6.31 -15.68
CA ASP A 115 4.10 -6.29 -16.24
C ASP A 115 5.17 -6.57 -15.17
N GLN A 116 4.95 -6.12 -13.94
CA GLN A 116 5.86 -6.41 -12.83
C GLN A 116 5.85 -7.90 -12.45
N VAL A 117 4.67 -8.52 -12.37
CA VAL A 117 4.54 -9.96 -12.08
C VAL A 117 5.10 -10.79 -13.24
N ASP A 118 4.87 -10.39 -14.49
CA ASP A 118 5.39 -11.09 -15.67
C ASP A 118 6.93 -11.09 -15.67
N ARG A 119 7.56 -9.93 -15.42
CA ARG A 119 9.02 -9.83 -15.28
C ARG A 119 9.57 -10.65 -14.12
N TRP A 120 8.85 -10.75 -13.00
CA TRP A 120 9.25 -11.60 -11.89
C TRP A 120 9.16 -13.10 -12.26
N ILE A 121 8.09 -13.52 -12.93
CA ILE A 121 7.94 -14.92 -13.39
C ILE A 121 9.10 -15.28 -14.33
N GLU A 122 9.42 -14.42 -15.29
CA GLU A 122 10.55 -14.62 -16.21
C GLU A 122 11.89 -14.71 -15.46
N PHE A 123 12.10 -13.83 -14.48
CA PHE A 123 13.28 -13.86 -13.62
C PHE A 123 13.41 -15.19 -12.87
N GLU A 124 12.34 -15.68 -12.27
CA GLU A 124 12.30 -16.97 -11.56
C GLU A 124 12.55 -18.16 -12.50
N MET A 125 11.92 -18.16 -13.68
CA MET A 125 12.15 -19.21 -14.68
C MET A 125 13.61 -19.25 -15.12
N LYS A 126 14.22 -18.09 -15.36
CA LYS A 126 15.63 -17.99 -15.71
C LYS A 126 16.53 -18.50 -14.58
N ALA A 127 16.24 -18.16 -13.33
CA ALA A 127 16.98 -18.66 -12.17
C ALA A 127 16.91 -20.19 -12.06
N ARG A 128 15.72 -20.78 -12.24
CA ARG A 128 15.52 -22.24 -12.25
C ARG A 128 16.29 -22.92 -13.38
N ASN A 129 16.25 -22.36 -14.58
CA ASN A 129 16.97 -22.89 -15.74
C ASN A 129 18.50 -22.87 -15.54
N ASN A 130 19.00 -21.94 -14.73
CA ASN A 130 20.41 -21.86 -14.35
C ASN A 130 20.78 -22.75 -13.14
N GLY A 131 19.86 -23.61 -12.68
CA GLY A 131 20.09 -24.54 -11.57
C GLY A 131 19.90 -23.93 -10.17
N PHE A 132 19.44 -22.68 -10.06
CA PHE A 132 19.07 -22.11 -8.77
C PHE A 132 17.69 -22.65 -8.35
N GLY A 133 17.64 -23.28 -7.17
CA GLY A 133 16.37 -23.71 -6.58
C GLY A 133 15.48 -22.52 -6.21
N PRO A 134 14.15 -22.69 -6.10
CA PRO A 134 13.28 -21.63 -5.63
C PRO A 134 13.63 -21.24 -4.19
N GLU A 135 13.92 -19.96 -3.94
CA GLU A 135 14.17 -19.43 -2.58
C GLU A 135 12.91 -19.54 -1.75
N ARG A 136 12.80 -20.54 -0.86
CA ARG A 136 11.54 -20.89 -0.19
C ARG A 136 11.11 -19.89 0.89
N SER A 137 12.00 -18.98 1.31
CA SER A 137 11.74 -17.97 2.34
C SER A 137 11.64 -16.57 1.72
N SER A 138 10.67 -16.37 0.80
CA SER A 138 10.41 -15.06 0.20
C SER A 138 9.12 -14.42 0.73
N LEU A 139 9.22 -13.14 1.09
CA LEU A 139 8.09 -12.26 1.37
C LEU A 139 7.78 -11.42 0.11
N PHE A 140 6.54 -11.45 -0.36
CA PHE A 140 6.10 -10.59 -1.46
C PHE A 140 5.50 -9.31 -0.88
N ALA A 141 6.09 -8.15 -1.16
CA ALA A 141 5.65 -6.86 -0.65
C ALA A 141 5.02 -6.04 -1.79
N LEU A 142 3.76 -5.63 -1.65
CA LEU A 142 3.00 -4.90 -2.68
C LEU A 142 2.51 -3.56 -2.14
N LEU A 143 2.95 -2.44 -2.73
CA LEU A 143 2.41 -1.11 -2.43
C LEU A 143 1.88 -0.43 -3.69
N PHE A 144 0.56 -0.30 -3.76
CA PHE A 144 -0.17 0.37 -4.83
C PHE A 144 -1.36 1.16 -4.26
N GLY A 145 -2.06 1.88 -5.14
CA GLY A 145 -3.31 2.56 -4.83
C GLY A 145 -3.22 4.08 -4.90
N THR A 146 -2.07 4.69 -4.60
CA THR A 146 -1.92 6.15 -4.66
C THR A 146 -2.17 6.68 -6.07
N ASN A 147 -1.50 6.10 -7.07
CA ASN A 147 -1.66 6.47 -8.47
C ASN A 147 -3.06 6.11 -9.02
N ASP A 148 -3.61 4.96 -8.63
CA ASP A 148 -4.99 4.59 -8.96
C ASP A 148 -5.99 5.62 -8.41
N MET A 149 -5.82 6.12 -7.18
CA MET A 149 -6.67 7.16 -6.61
C MET A 149 -6.58 8.48 -7.36
N TRP A 150 -5.37 8.90 -7.76
CA TRP A 150 -5.22 10.08 -8.60
C TRP A 150 -5.90 9.91 -9.96
N LYS A 151 -5.82 8.72 -10.55
CA LYS A 151 -6.53 8.37 -11.79
C LYS A 151 -8.05 8.41 -11.62
N PHE A 152 -8.59 7.89 -10.52
CA PHE A 152 -10.04 7.86 -10.25
C PHE A 152 -10.59 9.19 -9.72
N SER A 153 -9.72 10.13 -9.35
CA SER A 153 -10.11 11.41 -8.75
C SER A 153 -11.10 12.21 -9.61
N TYR A 154 -11.02 12.09 -10.93
CA TYR A 154 -11.89 12.82 -11.87
C TYR A 154 -13.20 12.08 -12.22
N MET A 155 -13.43 10.89 -11.67
CA MET A 155 -14.66 10.13 -11.87
C MET A 155 -15.73 10.55 -10.85
N ASP A 156 -17.00 10.28 -11.13
CA ASP A 156 -18.02 10.35 -10.09
C ASP A 156 -17.83 9.22 -9.07
N ARG A 157 -18.41 9.37 -7.88
CA ARG A 157 -18.17 8.43 -6.77
C ARG A 157 -18.58 6.99 -7.06
N LYS A 158 -19.62 6.77 -7.87
CA LYS A 158 -20.10 5.42 -8.18
C LYS A 158 -19.11 4.72 -9.11
N ASP A 159 -18.68 5.42 -10.14
CA ASP A 159 -17.70 4.90 -11.10
C ASP A 159 -16.33 4.73 -10.45
N ALA A 160 -15.90 5.71 -9.64
CA ALA A 160 -14.67 5.63 -8.85
C ALA A 160 -14.66 4.44 -7.88
N SER A 161 -15.79 4.18 -7.20
CA SER A 161 -15.91 3.01 -6.31
C SER A 161 -15.84 1.70 -7.09
N SER A 162 -16.44 1.64 -8.28
CA SER A 162 -16.42 0.45 -9.13
C SER A 162 -15.02 0.20 -9.68
N ALA A 163 -14.31 1.27 -10.06
CA ALA A 163 -12.92 1.21 -10.51
C ALA A 163 -11.96 0.73 -9.39
N VAL A 164 -12.17 1.18 -8.15
CA VAL A 164 -11.42 0.67 -6.99
C VAL A 164 -11.63 -0.83 -6.79
N GLU A 165 -12.87 -1.33 -6.83
CA GLU A 165 -13.14 -2.77 -6.70
C GLU A 165 -12.49 -3.58 -7.83
N ALA A 166 -12.57 -3.09 -9.08
CA ALA A 166 -11.93 -3.72 -10.23
C ALA A 166 -10.39 -3.76 -10.10
N SER A 167 -9.75 -2.66 -9.67
CA SER A 167 -8.31 -2.64 -9.39
C SER A 167 -7.95 -3.63 -8.28
N LEU A 168 -8.74 -3.72 -7.21
CA LEU A 168 -8.48 -4.68 -6.15
C LEU A 168 -8.67 -6.14 -6.64
N ASP A 169 -9.72 -6.43 -7.41
CA ASP A 169 -9.89 -7.76 -8.04
C ASP A 169 -8.66 -8.13 -8.90
N SER A 170 -8.23 -7.22 -9.77
CA SER A 170 -7.03 -7.41 -10.60
C SER A 170 -5.77 -7.65 -9.74
N MET A 171 -5.59 -6.87 -8.67
CA MET A 171 -4.46 -7.05 -7.75
C MET A 171 -4.44 -8.45 -7.12
N PHE A 172 -5.59 -8.94 -6.64
CA PHE A 172 -5.68 -10.26 -6.04
C PHE A 172 -5.56 -11.39 -7.07
N ASP A 173 -6.01 -11.19 -8.31
CA ASP A 173 -5.76 -12.11 -9.42
C ASP A 173 -4.27 -12.22 -9.72
N HIS A 174 -3.53 -11.10 -9.70
CA HIS A 174 -2.08 -11.08 -9.85
C HIS A 174 -1.34 -11.74 -8.68
N ILE A 175 -1.81 -11.58 -7.44
CA ILE A 175 -1.30 -12.37 -6.30
C ILE A 175 -1.55 -13.87 -6.52
N GLY A 176 -2.72 -14.24 -7.05
CA GLY A 176 -3.02 -15.62 -7.43
C GLY A 176 -2.10 -16.15 -8.54
N ARG A 177 -1.65 -15.30 -9.47
CA ARG A 177 -0.63 -15.66 -10.47
C ARG A 177 0.71 -15.95 -9.81
N VAL A 178 1.14 -15.10 -8.86
CA VAL A 178 2.37 -15.34 -8.08
C VAL A 178 2.32 -16.70 -7.41
N ALA A 179 1.20 -17.02 -6.75
CA ALA A 179 0.99 -18.30 -6.07
C ALA A 179 1.14 -19.52 -6.99
N ARG A 180 0.61 -19.44 -8.23
CA ARG A 180 0.73 -20.53 -9.21
C ARG A 180 2.16 -20.78 -9.68
N HIS A 181 3.03 -19.79 -9.61
CA HIS A 181 4.43 -19.90 -10.00
C HIS A 181 5.38 -20.08 -8.82
N TRP A 182 4.86 -20.08 -7.59
CA TRP A 182 5.63 -20.23 -6.35
C TRP A 182 5.46 -21.63 -5.75
N ALA A 183 6.55 -22.18 -5.21
CA ALA A 183 6.54 -23.57 -4.72
C ALA A 183 5.76 -23.75 -3.41
N ASN A 184 5.69 -22.68 -2.61
CA ASN A 184 4.97 -22.64 -1.35
C ASN A 184 3.83 -21.63 -1.45
N PRO A 185 2.92 -21.63 -0.48
CA PRO A 185 2.12 -20.47 -0.19
C PRO A 185 2.91 -19.15 -0.14
N PRO A 186 2.64 -18.17 -1.02
CA PRO A 186 3.32 -16.88 -0.91
C PRO A 186 2.86 -16.17 0.36
N GLN A 187 3.83 -15.70 1.13
CA GLN A 187 3.59 -14.72 2.19
C GLN A 187 3.53 -13.35 1.52
N VAL A 188 2.44 -12.64 1.69
CA VAL A 188 2.22 -11.37 0.98
C VAL A 188 1.96 -10.25 1.98
N LEU A 189 2.81 -9.23 2.01
CA LEU A 189 2.63 -7.99 2.74
C LEU A 189 2.00 -6.94 1.82
N VAL A 190 0.78 -6.51 2.15
CA VAL A 190 0.10 -5.42 1.43
C VAL A 190 -0.21 -4.28 2.41
N PRO A 191 0.58 -3.19 2.42
CA PRO A 191 0.23 -2.01 3.18
C PRO A 191 -1.04 -1.35 2.65
N THR A 192 -1.80 -0.70 3.53
CA THR A 192 -2.89 0.20 3.11
C THR A 192 -2.37 1.33 2.25
N ALA A 193 -3.22 1.85 1.38
CA ALA A 193 -2.88 2.99 0.54
C ALA A 193 -2.54 4.24 1.38
N ILE A 194 -1.51 4.95 0.91
CA ILE A 194 -1.00 6.17 1.53
C ILE A 194 -2.11 7.23 1.56
N ASP A 195 -2.10 8.04 2.60
CA ASP A 195 -3.04 9.15 2.71
C ASP A 195 -2.71 10.24 1.69
N VAL A 196 -3.47 10.28 0.60
CA VAL A 196 -3.38 11.35 -0.42
C VAL A 196 -3.56 12.75 0.18
N TYR A 197 -4.28 12.88 1.30
CA TYR A 197 -4.39 14.14 2.01
C TYR A 197 -3.05 14.54 2.65
N ALA A 198 -2.33 13.58 3.24
CA ALA A 198 -1.03 13.83 3.89
C ALA A 198 0.06 14.20 2.87
N LEU A 199 -0.01 13.63 1.65
CA LEU A 199 0.92 13.95 0.55
C LEU A 199 0.77 15.41 0.06
N SER A 200 -0.42 16.00 0.18
CA SER A 200 -0.70 17.39 -0.23
C SER A 200 -0.31 18.46 0.80
N GLY A 201 0.20 18.04 1.97
CA GLY A 201 0.16 18.83 3.21
C GLY A 201 1.25 19.88 3.42
N LYS A 202 2.32 19.93 2.61
CA LYS A 202 3.38 20.94 2.80
C LYS A 202 3.96 21.51 1.51
N VAL A 203 3.87 22.85 1.45
CA VAL A 203 4.66 23.71 0.57
C VAL A 203 6.05 23.85 1.21
N CYS A 204 7.05 23.13 0.71
CA CYS A 204 8.43 23.55 0.89
C CYS A 204 8.63 24.83 0.07
N ALA A 205 8.61 25.98 0.75
CA ALA A 205 8.84 27.30 0.18
C ALA A 205 10.33 27.50 -0.13
N LEU A 206 10.92 26.67 -0.99
CA LEU A 206 12.27 26.88 -1.51
C LEU A 206 12.31 26.46 -2.99
N GLY A 207 11.96 27.43 -3.85
CA GLY A 207 12.41 27.51 -5.24
C GLY A 207 12.20 26.29 -6.14
N GLY A 208 11.03 26.18 -6.78
CA GLY A 208 10.88 25.32 -7.96
C GLY A 208 9.46 24.86 -8.25
N HIS A 209 8.84 25.47 -9.26
CA HIS A 209 7.63 25.06 -10.00
C HIS A 209 6.23 25.31 -9.40
N ALA A 210 5.52 26.21 -10.09
CA ALA A 210 4.24 26.84 -9.80
C ALA A 210 2.98 25.93 -9.86
N LEU A 211 3.13 24.61 -9.89
CA LEU A 211 1.98 23.69 -9.89
C LEU A 211 1.48 23.39 -8.46
N MET A 212 2.28 23.71 -7.44
CA MET A 212 2.21 23.11 -6.10
C MET A 212 1.78 24.03 -4.95
N LEU A 213 2.00 25.34 -5.07
CA LEU A 213 1.31 26.35 -4.24
C LEU A 213 -0.22 26.31 -4.40
N LYS A 214 -0.71 25.51 -5.36
CA LYS A 214 -2.11 25.39 -5.67
C LYS A 214 -2.86 24.42 -4.77
N LEU A 215 -2.35 23.32 -4.21
CA LEU A 215 -3.25 22.34 -3.56
C LEU A 215 -3.78 22.72 -2.16
N ALA A 216 -2.93 23.19 -1.24
CA ALA A 216 -3.40 23.71 0.05
C ALA A 216 -4.21 25.01 -0.09
N GLY A 217 -3.76 25.92 -0.96
CA GLY A 217 -4.53 27.11 -1.37
C GLY A 217 -5.81 26.78 -2.12
N ARG A 218 -5.85 25.66 -2.87
CA ARG A 218 -7.04 25.10 -3.52
C ARG A 218 -7.97 24.45 -2.52
N TRP A 219 -7.53 23.95 -1.38
CA TRP A 219 -8.47 23.47 -0.35
C TRP A 219 -9.26 24.62 0.27
N THR A 220 -8.56 25.72 0.56
CA THR A 220 -9.18 26.97 1.01
C THR A 220 -10.04 27.58 -0.10
N LYS A 221 -9.55 27.68 -1.34
CA LYS A 221 -10.36 28.13 -2.48
C LYS A 221 -11.51 27.18 -2.78
N TYR A 222 -11.38 25.88 -2.61
CA TYR A 222 -12.42 24.88 -2.82
C TYR A 222 -13.57 25.09 -1.84
N ARG A 223 -13.24 25.22 -0.54
CA ARG A 223 -14.23 25.55 0.50
C ARG A 223 -14.97 26.86 0.21
N LEU A 224 -14.35 27.78 -0.54
CA LEU A 224 -14.88 29.10 -0.82
C LEU A 224 -15.48 29.27 -2.23
N GLN A 225 -15.10 28.45 -3.22
CA GLN A 225 -15.30 28.70 -4.65
C GLN A 225 -15.68 27.45 -5.48
N ASN A 226 -15.78 26.27 -4.87
CA ASN A 226 -16.25 25.05 -5.57
C ASN A 226 -15.39 24.64 -6.80
N ASP A 227 -14.06 24.74 -6.69
CA ASP A 227 -13.09 24.41 -7.75
C ASP A 227 -13.05 22.89 -8.06
N THR A 228 -12.95 22.53 -9.34
CA THR A 228 -12.89 21.14 -9.84
C THR A 228 -11.73 20.34 -9.25
N ALA A 229 -10.61 21.01 -8.95
CA ALA A 229 -9.46 20.38 -8.30
C ALA A 229 -9.77 19.89 -6.87
N GLY A 230 -10.72 20.53 -6.17
CA GLY A 230 -11.11 20.10 -4.83
C GLY A 230 -12.14 18.97 -4.83
N GLU A 231 -13.00 18.89 -5.86
CA GLU A 231 -13.82 17.70 -6.10
C GLU A 231 -12.95 16.48 -6.42
N ALA A 232 -11.90 16.66 -7.24
CA ALA A 232 -10.95 15.58 -7.51
C ALA A 232 -10.31 15.05 -6.21
N LEU A 233 -9.84 15.94 -5.34
CA LEU A 233 -9.27 15.54 -4.05
C LEU A 233 -10.31 14.87 -3.13
N LYS A 234 -11.57 15.34 -3.09
CA LYS A 234 -12.65 14.67 -2.36
C LYS A 234 -12.87 13.25 -2.86
N THR A 235 -12.87 13.06 -4.18
CA THR A 235 -12.97 11.73 -4.78
C THR A 235 -11.76 10.89 -4.43
N SER A 236 -10.52 11.42 -4.47
CA SER A 236 -9.32 10.67 -4.06
C SER A 236 -9.39 10.19 -2.61
N VAL A 237 -9.86 11.04 -1.68
CA VAL A 237 -10.05 10.67 -0.27
C VAL A 237 -11.13 9.59 -0.13
N PHE A 238 -12.23 9.73 -0.88
CA PHE A 238 -13.30 8.74 -0.92
C PHE A 238 -12.80 7.39 -1.46
N THR A 239 -12.08 7.38 -2.60
CA THR A 239 -11.52 6.17 -3.20
C THR A 239 -10.47 5.53 -2.31
N ARG A 240 -9.67 6.32 -1.57
CA ARG A 240 -8.74 5.77 -0.57
C ARG A 240 -9.47 4.98 0.49
N ARG A 241 -10.55 5.53 1.05
CA ARG A 241 -11.35 4.83 2.04
C ARG A 241 -11.89 3.52 1.46
N LYS A 242 -12.44 3.57 0.23
CA LYS A 242 -12.95 2.37 -0.46
C LYS A 242 -11.86 1.34 -0.72
N TRP A 243 -10.66 1.78 -1.10
CA TRP A 243 -9.51 0.92 -1.32
C TRP A 243 -9.15 0.14 -0.05
N ASN A 244 -9.02 0.85 1.07
CA ASN A 244 -8.65 0.23 2.34
C ASN A 244 -9.77 -0.68 2.87
N GLU A 245 -11.04 -0.29 2.74
CA GLU A 245 -12.21 -1.15 3.06
C GLU A 245 -12.21 -2.43 2.21
N GLY A 246 -11.94 -2.31 0.90
CA GLY A 246 -11.88 -3.42 -0.04
C GLY A 246 -10.69 -4.37 0.22
N LEU A 247 -9.51 -3.82 0.53
CA LEU A 247 -8.34 -4.59 0.96
C LEU A 247 -8.65 -5.43 2.20
N GLU A 248 -9.23 -4.81 3.23
CA GLU A 248 -9.59 -5.50 4.48
C GLU A 248 -10.61 -6.62 4.21
N LYS A 249 -11.65 -6.32 3.42
CA LYS A 249 -12.68 -7.30 3.05
C LYS A 249 -12.08 -8.50 2.31
N LYS A 250 -11.24 -8.27 1.30
CA LYS A 250 -10.60 -9.33 0.52
C LYS A 250 -9.58 -10.11 1.37
N GLY A 251 -8.86 -9.44 2.27
CA GLY A 251 -7.99 -10.08 3.27
C GLY A 251 -8.75 -11.07 4.16
N LYS A 252 -9.86 -10.65 4.76
CA LYS A 252 -10.73 -11.53 5.58
C LYS A 252 -11.28 -12.73 4.82
N ILE A 253 -11.63 -12.56 3.54
CA ILE A 253 -12.09 -13.67 2.69
C ILE A 253 -10.98 -14.71 2.53
N LEU A 254 -9.73 -14.28 2.40
CA LEU A 254 -8.58 -15.16 2.22
C LEU A 254 -8.17 -15.83 3.54
N GLU A 255 -8.26 -15.14 4.68
CA GLU A 255 -8.09 -15.74 6.00
C GLU A 255 -9.15 -16.82 6.30
N GLY A 256 -10.41 -16.58 5.89
CA GLY A 256 -11.53 -17.49 6.15
C GLY A 256 -11.55 -18.73 5.26
N ARG A 257 -10.89 -18.68 4.09
CA ARG A 257 -10.69 -19.85 3.24
C ARG A 257 -9.52 -20.66 3.80
N LYS A 258 -9.82 -21.67 4.63
CA LYS A 258 -8.82 -22.67 5.03
C LYS A 258 -8.09 -23.20 3.78
N SER A 259 -6.80 -22.87 3.70
CA SER A 259 -5.63 -23.50 3.04
C SER A 259 -5.74 -24.32 1.74
N ASP A 260 -6.87 -24.91 1.40
CA ASP A 260 -6.86 -26.10 0.52
C ASP A 260 -6.91 -25.75 -0.97
N ALA A 261 -7.33 -24.53 -1.33
CA ALA A 261 -7.59 -24.17 -2.74
C ALA A 261 -6.60 -23.15 -3.35
N LEU A 262 -5.92 -22.33 -2.54
CA LEU A 262 -5.06 -21.25 -3.05
C LEU A 262 -3.73 -21.11 -2.33
N GLY A 263 -3.58 -21.71 -1.14
CA GLY A 263 -2.35 -21.61 -0.37
C GLY A 263 -1.82 -20.19 -0.29
N CYS A 264 -2.62 -19.13 -0.17
CA CYS A 264 -2.08 -17.77 0.00
C CYS A 264 -2.55 -17.24 1.33
N TRP A 265 -1.62 -16.71 2.11
CA TRP A 265 -1.94 -15.94 3.30
C TRP A 265 -1.56 -14.50 3.01
N PRO A 266 -2.48 -13.69 2.44
CA PRO A 266 -2.25 -12.26 2.38
C PRO A 266 -2.29 -11.72 3.79
N VAL A 267 -1.15 -11.24 4.24
CA VAL A 267 -1.04 -10.41 5.41
C VAL A 267 -1.44 -9.00 4.96
N VAL A 268 -2.74 -8.71 5.06
CA VAL A 268 -3.23 -7.35 4.84
C VAL A 268 -2.90 -6.53 6.08
N TYR A 269 -1.93 -5.65 5.95
CA TYR A 269 -1.57 -4.72 7.02
C TYR A 269 -2.66 -3.64 7.09
N GLY A 270 -3.69 -3.84 7.91
CA GLY A 270 -4.78 -2.88 7.98
C GLY A 270 -5.88 -3.26 8.97
N ASN A 271 -5.61 -3.14 10.27
CA ASN A 271 -6.70 -2.86 11.23
C ASN A 271 -6.52 -1.45 11.81
N PRO A 272 -7.15 -0.43 11.21
CA PRO A 272 -7.09 0.94 11.70
C PRO A 272 -7.76 1.12 13.07
N GLU A 273 -8.76 0.32 13.46
CA GLU A 273 -9.61 0.63 14.61
C GLU A 273 -8.96 0.34 15.99
N LYS A 274 -7.85 -0.41 16.06
CA LYS A 274 -7.16 -0.65 17.36
C LYS A 274 -5.65 -0.40 17.39
N ARG A 275 -4.94 -0.51 16.26
CA ARG A 275 -3.50 -0.18 16.17
C ARG A 275 -3.21 0.92 15.14
N GLY A 276 -3.95 0.98 14.03
CA GLY A 276 -3.77 2.04 13.05
C GLY A 276 -4.22 3.42 13.53
N GLU A 277 -5.07 3.56 14.54
CA GLU A 277 -5.30 4.85 15.21
C GLU A 277 -4.01 5.43 15.78
N ARG A 278 -3.05 4.63 16.25
CA ARG A 278 -1.74 5.16 16.68
C ARG A 278 -0.87 5.56 15.50
N TRP A 279 -0.90 4.83 14.40
CA TRP A 279 -0.18 5.20 13.18
C TRP A 279 -0.77 6.48 12.59
N LEU A 280 -2.08 6.51 12.30
CA LEU A 280 -2.80 7.70 11.85
C LEU A 280 -2.69 8.85 12.85
N ALA A 281 -2.80 8.63 14.16
CA ALA A 281 -2.66 9.70 15.15
C ALA A 281 -1.21 10.17 15.33
N ARG A 282 -0.21 9.29 15.21
CA ARG A 282 1.21 9.69 15.21
C ARG A 282 1.55 10.43 13.93
N CYS A 283 1.05 9.97 12.79
CA CYS A 283 1.15 10.64 11.52
C CYS A 283 0.44 12.01 11.56
N GLN A 284 -0.80 12.07 12.03
CA GLN A 284 -1.56 13.32 12.22
C GLN A 284 -0.87 14.26 13.21
N ARG A 285 -0.37 13.75 14.34
CA ARG A 285 0.39 14.57 15.30
C ARG A 285 1.65 15.14 14.67
N HIS A 286 2.43 14.34 13.94
CA HIS A 286 3.58 14.85 13.20
C HIS A 286 3.20 15.81 12.07
N MET A 287 2.02 15.64 11.43
CA MET A 287 1.48 16.58 10.43
C MET A 287 1.23 17.95 11.07
N PHE A 288 0.61 17.98 12.26
CA PHE A 288 0.34 19.22 12.99
C PHE A 288 1.60 19.84 13.62
N GLU A 289 2.59 19.03 13.99
CA GLU A 289 3.89 19.50 14.50
C GLU A 289 4.82 20.03 13.39
N GLY A 290 4.41 19.97 12.13
CA GLY A 290 5.23 20.43 11.01
C GLY A 290 6.51 19.60 10.85
N LYS A 291 6.49 18.30 11.17
CA LYS A 291 7.65 17.40 11.09
C LYS A 291 7.66 16.44 9.91
N TRP A 292 6.67 16.51 9.03
CA TRP A 292 6.71 15.74 7.78
C TRP A 292 7.68 16.37 6.82
N ASP A 293 8.58 15.55 6.31
CA ASP A 293 9.31 15.85 5.09
C ASP A 293 8.56 15.11 3.98
N THR A 294 8.04 15.83 2.99
CA THR A 294 7.66 15.22 1.71
C THR A 294 8.70 15.69 0.71
N VAL A 295 9.13 14.80 -0.19
CA VAL A 295 10.08 15.20 -1.23
C VAL A 295 9.35 16.11 -2.24
N ASP A 296 8.09 15.79 -2.54
CA ASP A 296 7.19 16.58 -3.37
C ASP A 296 5.72 16.36 -2.96
N SER A 297 4.75 16.57 -3.87
CA SER A 297 3.30 16.39 -3.60
C SER A 297 2.82 14.97 -3.55
N MET A 298 3.63 14.05 -4.05
CA MET A 298 3.21 12.69 -4.35
C MET A 298 4.09 11.68 -3.61
N HIS A 299 5.25 12.12 -3.13
CA HIS A 299 6.21 11.28 -2.43
C HIS A 299 6.40 11.62 -0.96
N LEU A 300 6.44 10.55 -0.17
CA LEU A 300 6.86 10.57 1.21
C LEU A 300 8.35 10.97 1.32
N GLY A 301 8.72 11.62 2.42
CA GLY A 301 10.11 11.84 2.78
C GLY A 301 10.78 10.57 3.28
N ALA A 302 12.10 10.66 3.46
CA ALA A 302 12.93 9.55 3.92
C ALA A 302 12.46 9.02 5.29
N ARG A 303 12.08 9.92 6.21
CA ARG A 303 11.68 9.54 7.57
C ARG A 303 10.36 8.76 7.58
N GLU A 304 9.42 9.15 6.74
CA GLU A 304 8.11 8.53 6.59
C GLU A 304 8.25 7.12 6.01
N HIS A 305 9.11 6.97 5.01
CA HIS A 305 9.50 5.68 4.46
C HIS A 305 10.13 4.75 5.51
N GLU A 306 11.04 5.29 6.32
CA GLU A 306 11.65 4.55 7.43
C GLU A 306 10.61 4.09 8.47
N ILE A 307 9.70 4.99 8.88
CA ILE A 307 8.62 4.66 9.82
C ILE A 307 7.71 3.56 9.24
N MET A 308 7.38 3.65 7.94
CA MET A 308 6.56 2.64 7.26
C MET A 308 7.24 1.26 7.30
N ALA A 309 8.55 1.21 7.07
CA ALA A 309 9.33 -0.01 7.17
C ALA A 309 9.41 -0.55 8.61
N GLU A 310 9.66 0.31 9.61
CA GLU A 310 9.68 -0.09 11.02
C GLU A 310 8.35 -0.71 11.47
N GLU A 311 7.23 -0.14 11.06
CA GLU A 311 5.91 -0.64 11.41
C GLU A 311 5.60 -1.99 10.73
N ALA A 312 6.04 -2.17 9.47
CA ALA A 312 5.99 -3.48 8.81
C ALA A 312 6.82 -4.53 9.56
N VAL A 313 8.03 -4.19 10.00
CA VAL A 313 8.89 -5.08 10.79
C VAL A 313 8.24 -5.47 12.12
N LYS A 314 7.67 -4.50 12.85
CA LYS A 314 6.93 -4.74 14.12
C LYS A 314 5.71 -5.63 13.96
N TYR A 315 5.18 -5.74 12.75
CA TYR A 315 4.05 -6.62 12.47
C TYR A 315 4.52 -8.03 12.11
N LEU A 316 5.64 -8.14 11.42
CA LEU A 316 6.22 -9.43 11.03
C LEU A 316 6.89 -10.17 12.21
N LEU A 317 7.25 -9.45 13.28
CA LEU A 317 7.88 -9.96 14.50
C LEU A 317 6.88 -10.06 15.67
#